data_AF-A0A128A1Z0-F1
#
_entry.id   AF-A0A128A1Z0-F1
#
_cell.length_a   1.000
_cell.length_b   1.000
_cell.length_c   1.000
_cell.angle_alpha   90.00
_cell.angle_beta   90.00
_cell.angle_gamma   90.00
#
_symmetry.space_group_name_H-M   'P 1'
#
loop_
_entity.id
_entity.type
_entity.pdbx_description
1 polymer ?
#
loop_
_entity_poly.entity_id
_entity_poly.type
_entity_poly.pdbx_seq_one_letter_code
_entity_poly.pdbx_strand_id
1 'polypeptide(L)'
;MMKISKSEIQKVSDEPIGLFYQGIRAAATKEKYTRTLRRILCDFFEDVLEGTFEERASQLVHKAKSDPEWITSLLLTLSKRLKERTDLPRTNDDYLSPNSFPRFFKPIRKLLDMNDVPVAWKRIYYTFPQRDNTYSDSRGYTREEIQKMLGFTRGPMDKALILVAASSGIRGGGFMLYWNDLMPVYKVDDKIVFDITESEESRAQIVCATLTVYRKTQEEYPAFITPEAYNAIMDYRLKWIKEVGKEPLPTDPLFKEAGPFATMLKVDAVKRRITRVAENAGIRKPLVKGKRKHEVPIMNGFRRFFNKINKETISKDSPLAALIKKEYMMDHVGLVKLDRNYFKAHISELVEEYLNAVPSLTISDEEREKALNKKLRIENKDLYQKNVRIAELEKNQEMMTRWMMRFKEIHPEMFTEEVFVGGVKTQQRS
;
A
#
# COMPACT_ATOMS: atom_id res chain seq x y z
N MET A 1 28.60 32.44 2.14
CA MET A 1 28.91 31.60 3.33
C MET A 1 28.05 32.08 4.48
N MET A 2 27.22 31.21 5.04
CA MET A 2 26.47 31.53 6.27
C MET A 2 27.48 31.58 7.43
N LYS A 3 27.57 32.73 8.12
CA LYS A 3 28.40 32.92 9.32
C LYS A 3 27.44 33.12 10.50
N ILE A 4 27.60 32.32 11.55
CA ILE A 4 26.84 32.47 12.80
C ILE A 4 27.66 33.35 13.74
N SER A 5 27.07 34.44 14.22
CA SER A 5 27.71 35.38 15.15
C SER A 5 27.49 34.98 16.61
N LYS A 6 28.38 35.39 17.52
CA LYS A 6 28.21 35.12 18.97
C LYS A 6 26.92 35.74 19.53
N SER A 7 26.46 36.85 18.95
CA SER A 7 25.19 37.52 19.29
C SER A 7 23.94 36.75 18.85
N GLU A 8 24.06 35.84 17.88
CA GLU A 8 22.96 34.96 17.45
C GLU A 8 22.82 33.72 18.35
N ILE A 9 23.80 33.45 19.22
CA ILE A 9 23.73 32.38 20.21
C ILE A 9 22.86 32.86 21.38
N GLN A 10 21.55 32.80 21.20
CA GLN A 10 20.60 33.01 22.29
C GLN A 10 20.52 31.72 23.14
N LYS A 11 20.57 31.85 24.47
CA LYS A 11 20.08 30.78 25.33
C LYS A 11 18.60 30.63 25.02
N VAL A 12 18.22 29.49 24.47
CA VAL A 12 16.83 29.17 24.13
C VAL A 12 16.05 29.10 25.45
N SER A 13 15.49 30.23 25.86
CA SER A 13 14.53 30.36 26.97
C SER A 13 13.11 30.11 26.45
N ASP A 14 12.97 29.09 25.62
CA ASP A 14 11.66 28.71 25.13
C ASP A 14 10.91 28.02 26.27
N GLU A 15 9.62 28.35 26.40
CA GLU A 15 8.74 27.60 27.30
C GLU A 15 8.83 26.11 26.97
N PRO A 16 8.85 25.21 27.97
CA PRO A 16 9.06 23.79 27.73
C PRO A 16 8.13 23.14 26.71
N ILE A 17 6.90 23.65 26.60
CA ILE A 17 5.93 23.19 25.61
C ILE A 17 6.27 23.64 24.18
N GLY A 18 6.88 24.81 24.02
CA GLY A 18 7.39 25.32 22.75
C GLY A 18 8.46 24.40 22.19
N LEU A 19 9.45 24.03 23.01
CA LEU A 19 10.51 23.07 22.64
C LEU A 19 9.94 21.69 22.28
N PHE A 20 8.96 21.21 23.06
CA PHE A 20 8.25 19.97 22.75
C PHE A 20 7.63 20.01 21.35
N TYR A 21 6.99 21.11 20.97
CA TYR A 21 6.39 21.28 19.65
C TYR A 21 7.41 21.38 18.53
N GLN A 22 8.50 22.13 18.71
CA GLN A 22 9.59 22.24 17.74
C GLN A 22 10.22 20.88 17.43
N GLY A 23 10.27 20.01 18.44
CA GLY A 23 10.79 18.65 18.29
C GLY A 23 9.92 17.72 17.44
N ILE A 24 8.69 18.08 17.08
CA ILE A 24 7.73 17.19 16.38
C ILE A 24 7.40 17.75 14.99
N ARG A 25 7.91 17.08 13.96
CA ARG A 25 7.73 17.52 12.57
C ARG A 25 6.34 17.26 12.00
N ALA A 26 5.79 16.06 12.23
CA ALA A 26 4.52 15.65 11.64
C ALA A 26 3.32 16.20 12.45
N ALA A 27 2.43 16.95 11.80
CA ALA A 27 1.26 17.58 12.44
C ALA A 27 0.37 16.58 13.20
N ALA A 28 0.06 15.43 12.60
CA ALA A 28 -0.74 14.39 13.25
C ALA A 28 -0.05 13.78 14.48
N THR A 29 1.29 13.67 14.46
CA THR A 29 2.06 13.23 15.64
C THR A 29 2.02 14.31 16.72
N LYS A 30 2.16 15.58 16.34
CA LYS A 30 2.05 16.73 17.25
C LYS A 30 0.72 16.71 17.97
N GLU A 31 -0.40 16.71 17.24
CA GLU A 31 -1.75 16.64 17.81
C GLU A 31 -1.94 15.45 18.77
N LYS A 32 -1.54 14.24 18.34
CA LYS A 32 -1.68 13.04 19.16
C LYS A 32 -0.82 13.10 20.42
N TYR A 33 0.42 13.54 20.31
CA TYR A 33 1.32 13.68 21.45
C TYR A 33 0.81 14.75 22.41
N THR A 34 0.36 15.91 21.91
CA THR A 34 -0.26 16.96 22.74
C THR A 34 -1.45 16.43 23.52
N ARG A 35 -2.40 15.76 22.86
CA ARG A 35 -3.59 15.21 23.53
C ARG A 35 -3.21 14.18 24.60
N THR A 36 -2.24 13.32 24.29
CA THR A 36 -1.80 12.28 25.24
C THR A 36 -1.04 12.90 26.42
N LEU A 37 -0.17 13.88 26.16
CA LEU A 37 0.56 14.61 27.19
C LEU A 37 -0.41 15.37 28.10
N ARG A 38 -1.39 16.07 27.51
CA ARG A 38 -2.42 16.81 28.26
C ARG A 38 -3.19 15.90 29.21
N ARG A 39 -3.65 14.74 28.72
CA ARG A 39 -4.29 13.73 29.59
C ARG A 39 -3.40 13.30 30.76
N ILE A 40 -2.11 13.11 30.51
CA ILE A 40 -1.18 12.70 31.56
C ILE A 40 -0.98 13.82 32.59
N LEU A 41 -0.67 15.04 32.12
CA LEU A 41 -0.36 16.14 33.01
C LEU A 41 -1.58 16.66 33.76
N CYS A 42 -2.72 16.77 33.07
CA CYS A 42 -3.93 17.37 33.61
C CYS A 42 -4.83 16.40 34.36
N ASP A 43 -4.84 15.11 33.98
CA ASP A 43 -5.76 14.14 34.59
C ASP A 43 -4.98 13.14 35.47
N PHE A 44 -3.87 12.57 34.98
CA PHE A 44 -3.16 11.54 35.75
C PHE A 44 -2.26 12.11 36.85
N PHE A 45 -1.79 13.34 36.67
CA PHE A 45 -0.93 14.06 37.60
C PHE A 45 -1.63 15.26 38.22
N GLU A 46 -2.96 15.25 38.27
CA GLU A 46 -3.76 16.38 38.80
C GLU A 46 -3.39 16.72 40.26
N ASP A 47 -3.14 15.71 41.09
CA ASP A 47 -2.72 15.87 42.50
C ASP A 47 -1.21 16.20 42.66
N VAL A 48 -0.47 16.24 41.56
CA VAL A 48 0.99 16.43 41.54
C VAL A 48 1.39 17.73 40.86
N LEU A 49 0.57 18.23 39.93
CA LEU A 49 0.83 19.41 39.11
C LEU A 49 -0.43 20.28 39.03
N GLU A 50 -0.26 21.58 39.21
CA GLU A 50 -1.37 22.53 39.30
C GLU A 50 -1.45 23.47 38.08
N GLY A 51 -2.63 24.01 37.81
CA GLY A 51 -2.82 25.03 36.77
C GLY A 51 -3.09 24.49 35.36
N THR A 52 -2.81 25.33 34.37
CA THR A 52 -3.01 25.08 32.94
C THR A 52 -2.07 23.98 32.41
N PHE A 53 -2.32 23.49 31.20
CA PHE A 53 -1.47 22.46 30.59
C PHE A 53 -0.03 22.92 30.42
N GLU A 54 0.16 24.16 30.01
CA GLU A 54 1.44 24.82 29.78
C GLU A 54 2.19 25.01 31.12
N GLU A 55 1.51 25.48 32.16
CA GLU A 55 2.07 25.61 33.52
C GLU A 55 2.48 24.26 34.10
N ARG A 56 1.62 23.23 33.97
CA ARG A 56 1.93 21.86 34.42
C ARG A 56 3.11 21.25 33.67
N ALA A 57 3.25 21.49 32.37
CA ALA A 57 4.40 21.05 31.59
C ALA A 57 5.69 21.73 32.08
N SER A 58 5.62 23.02 32.37
CA SER A 58 6.72 23.76 32.98
C SER A 58 7.09 23.23 34.36
N GLN A 59 6.12 23.03 35.26
CA GLN A 59 6.35 22.47 36.59
C GLN A 59 7.03 21.10 36.53
N LEU A 60 6.54 20.19 35.67
CA LEU A 60 7.13 18.87 35.48
C LEU A 60 8.61 18.98 35.06
N VAL A 61 8.92 19.83 34.08
CA VAL A 61 10.28 19.99 33.56
C VAL A 61 11.21 20.63 34.59
N HIS A 62 10.79 21.69 35.27
CA HIS A 62 11.60 22.34 36.31
C HIS A 62 11.89 21.40 37.48
N LYS A 63 10.86 20.71 37.98
CA LYS A 63 11.03 19.77 39.10
C LYS A 63 11.88 18.57 38.71
N ALA A 64 11.74 18.07 37.49
CA ALA A 64 12.57 16.97 36.99
C ALA A 64 14.05 17.37 36.81
N LYS A 65 14.35 18.65 36.52
CA LYS A 65 15.73 19.17 36.49
C LYS A 65 16.35 19.26 37.89
N SER A 66 15.56 19.72 38.88
CA SER A 66 16.04 19.86 40.26
C SER A 66 16.11 18.53 41.00
N ASP A 67 15.24 17.57 40.66
CA ASP A 67 15.10 16.30 41.34
C ASP A 67 14.92 15.12 40.35
N PRO A 68 16.04 14.55 39.86
CA PRO A 68 16.02 13.39 38.96
C PRO A 68 15.42 12.11 39.58
N GLU A 69 15.48 11.97 40.91
CA GLU A 69 14.92 10.81 41.60
C GLU A 69 13.39 10.89 41.66
N TRP A 70 12.85 12.10 41.90
CA TRP A 70 11.42 12.35 41.87
C TRP A 70 10.81 12.03 40.51
N ILE A 71 11.38 12.51 39.41
CA ILE A 71 10.81 12.22 38.07
C ILE A 71 10.88 10.73 37.76
N THR A 72 11.95 10.04 38.16
CA THR A 72 12.06 8.59 37.99
C THR A 72 10.95 7.87 38.79
N SER A 73 10.73 8.27 40.04
CA SER A 73 9.69 7.71 40.92
C SER A 73 8.29 7.97 40.38
N LEU A 74 8.02 9.17 39.86
CA LEU A 74 6.75 9.53 39.24
C LEU A 74 6.48 8.66 38.00
N LEU A 75 7.47 8.47 37.12
CA LEU A 75 7.33 7.65 35.92
C LEU A 75 7.14 6.16 36.23
N LEU A 76 7.83 5.65 37.26
CA LEU A 76 7.62 4.28 37.75
C LEU A 76 6.23 4.11 38.35
N THR A 77 5.73 5.10 39.08
CA THR A 77 4.38 5.12 39.64
C THR A 77 3.32 5.13 38.52
N LEU A 78 3.49 5.98 37.51
CA LEU A 78 2.63 5.98 36.32
C LEU A 78 2.64 4.61 35.64
N SER A 79 3.83 3.99 35.49
CA SER A 79 3.96 2.66 34.90
C SER A 79 3.18 1.60 35.68
N LYS A 80 3.30 1.60 37.02
CA LYS A 80 2.55 0.70 37.90
C LYS A 80 1.04 0.87 37.72
N ARG A 81 0.52 2.11 37.78
CA ARG A 81 -0.91 2.41 37.61
C ARG A 81 -1.44 2.02 36.23
N LEU A 82 -0.67 2.25 35.17
CA LEU A 82 -1.05 1.81 33.83
C LEU A 82 -1.03 0.28 33.70
N LYS A 83 -0.17 -0.42 34.46
CA LYS A 83 -0.05 -1.88 34.44
C LYS A 83 -1.22 -2.55 35.16
N GLU A 84 -1.67 -1.98 36.27
CA GLU A 84 -2.92 -2.39 36.93
C GLU A 84 -4.09 -2.42 35.94
N ARG A 85 -4.14 -1.45 35.00
CA ARG A 85 -5.15 -1.42 33.94
C ARG A 85 -4.96 -2.48 32.85
N THR A 86 -3.74 -2.99 32.65
CA THR A 86 -3.50 -4.09 31.71
C THR A 86 -3.91 -5.44 32.28
N ASP A 87 -3.97 -5.56 33.60
CA ASP A 87 -4.36 -6.78 34.31
C ASP A 87 -5.89 -6.89 34.45
N LEU A 88 -6.64 -5.83 34.13
CA LEU A 88 -8.10 -5.83 34.10
C LEU A 88 -8.65 -6.77 33.00
N PRO A 89 -9.86 -7.34 33.17
CA PRO A 89 -10.53 -8.05 32.10
C PRO A 89 -10.74 -7.17 30.88
N ARG A 90 -10.60 -7.71 29.66
CA ARG A 90 -10.79 -6.95 28.40
C ARG A 90 -12.16 -6.31 28.25
N THR A 91 -13.15 -6.81 28.99
CA THR A 91 -14.52 -6.31 29.05
C THR A 91 -14.67 -5.08 29.95
N ASN A 92 -13.72 -4.83 30.85
CA ASN A 92 -13.72 -3.65 31.72
C ASN A 92 -13.41 -2.40 30.89
N ASP A 93 -14.13 -1.30 31.10
CA ASP A 93 -13.97 -0.05 30.34
C ASP A 93 -12.58 0.59 30.50
N ASP A 94 -11.97 0.45 31.68
CA ASP A 94 -10.65 0.97 31.99
C ASP A 94 -9.48 0.12 31.48
N TYR A 95 -9.77 -1.08 30.96
CA TYR A 95 -8.76 -1.99 30.42
C TYR A 95 -7.87 -1.29 29.39
N LEU A 96 -6.56 -1.39 29.64
CA LEU A 96 -5.52 -0.90 28.76
C LEU A 96 -4.87 -2.07 28.03
N SER A 97 -4.87 -2.05 26.70
CA SER A 97 -4.08 -3.03 25.95
C SER A 97 -2.58 -2.82 26.21
N PRO A 98 -1.81 -3.89 26.49
CA PRO A 98 -0.35 -3.81 26.63
C PRO A 98 0.34 -3.16 25.41
N ASN A 99 -0.22 -3.33 24.21
CA ASN A 99 0.28 -2.71 22.98
C ASN A 99 0.08 -1.18 22.92
N SER A 100 -0.86 -0.65 23.71
CA SER A 100 -1.09 0.80 23.84
C SER A 100 -0.24 1.42 24.95
N PHE A 101 0.25 0.62 25.90
CA PHE A 101 1.00 1.06 27.08
C PHE A 101 2.19 1.99 26.74
N PRO A 102 3.08 1.68 25.78
CA PRO A 102 4.24 2.53 25.51
C PRO A 102 3.86 3.94 25.01
N ARG A 103 2.62 4.14 24.54
CA ARG A 103 2.17 5.41 23.94
C ARG A 103 2.03 6.53 24.97
N PHE A 104 1.82 6.22 26.24
CA PHE A 104 1.76 7.21 27.31
C PHE A 104 3.14 7.82 27.62
N PHE A 105 4.21 7.03 27.49
CA PHE A 105 5.56 7.48 27.81
C PHE A 105 6.23 8.25 26.68
N LYS A 106 5.85 8.01 25.42
CA LYS A 106 6.41 8.70 24.25
C LYS A 106 6.34 10.24 24.31
N PRO A 107 5.17 10.86 24.60
CA PRO A 107 5.09 12.31 24.69
C PRO A 107 5.83 12.87 25.90
N ILE A 108 5.81 12.20 27.06
CA ILE A 108 6.58 12.63 28.24
C ILE A 108 8.07 12.63 27.91
N ARG A 109 8.56 11.53 27.32
CA ARG A 109 9.94 11.45 26.86
C ARG A 109 10.28 12.55 25.89
N LYS A 110 9.40 12.84 24.94
CA LYS A 110 9.64 13.92 23.98
C LYS A 110 9.72 15.29 24.67
N LEU A 111 8.87 15.56 25.66
CA LEU A 111 8.91 16.79 26.45
C LEU A 111 10.26 16.90 27.19
N LEU A 112 10.65 15.86 27.91
CA LEU A 112 11.88 15.82 28.72
C LEU A 112 13.15 15.89 27.85
N ASP A 113 13.22 15.09 26.78
CA ASP A 113 14.36 15.06 25.85
C ASP A 113 14.53 16.42 25.14
N MET A 114 13.45 17.11 24.76
CA MET A 114 13.53 18.44 24.14
C MET A 114 13.88 19.56 25.12
N ASN A 115 13.84 19.29 26.42
CA ASN A 115 14.13 20.23 27.50
C ASN A 115 15.41 19.88 28.26
N ASP A 116 16.25 18.99 27.71
CA ASP A 116 17.50 18.52 28.29
C ASP A 116 17.36 17.94 29.71
N VAL A 117 16.27 17.22 29.98
CA VAL A 117 16.06 16.53 31.26
C VAL A 117 16.55 15.08 31.16
N PRO A 118 17.64 14.71 31.86
CA PRO A 118 18.16 13.36 31.78
C PRO A 118 17.28 12.37 32.56
N VAL A 119 16.85 11.29 31.89
CA VAL A 119 16.11 10.19 32.52
C VAL A 119 16.67 8.85 32.08
N ALA A 120 16.86 7.92 33.03
CA ALA A 120 17.29 6.55 32.78
C ALA A 120 16.15 5.69 32.16
N TRP A 121 15.73 6.02 30.94
CA TRP A 121 14.55 5.43 30.27
C TRP A 121 14.55 3.90 30.21
N LYS A 122 15.72 3.25 30.12
CA LYS A 122 15.84 1.78 30.15
C LYS A 122 15.18 1.19 31.41
N ARG A 123 15.40 1.79 32.58
CA ARG A 123 14.79 1.37 33.85
C ARG A 123 13.27 1.44 33.78
N ILE A 124 12.71 2.50 33.19
CA ILE A 124 11.27 2.66 33.01
C ILE A 124 10.74 1.60 32.03
N TYR A 125 11.43 1.36 30.91
CA TYR A 125 10.99 0.41 29.89
C TYR A 125 10.98 -1.05 30.36
N TYR A 126 11.88 -1.44 31.28
CA TYR A 126 11.85 -2.77 31.88
C TYR A 126 10.60 -3.04 32.73
N THR A 127 9.86 -2.01 33.12
CA THR A 127 8.59 -2.17 33.85
C THR A 127 7.39 -2.38 32.92
N PHE A 128 7.57 -2.24 31.61
CA PHE A 128 6.45 -2.33 30.66
C PHE A 128 5.91 -3.77 30.62
N PRO A 129 4.59 -3.94 30.49
CA PRO A 129 4.00 -5.26 30.36
C PRO A 129 4.46 -5.95 29.07
N GLN A 130 4.47 -7.28 29.08
CA GLN A 130 4.68 -8.06 27.88
C GLN A 130 3.60 -7.71 26.85
N ARG A 131 4.00 -7.56 25.59
CA ARG A 131 3.05 -7.23 24.53
C ARG A 131 2.20 -8.44 24.19
N ASP A 132 0.89 -8.25 24.25
CA ASP A 132 -0.06 -9.23 23.72
C ASP A 132 0.12 -9.41 22.21
N ASN A 133 0.09 -10.65 21.74
CA ASN A 133 0.05 -10.96 20.31
C ASN A 133 -1.35 -10.81 19.69
N THR A 134 -2.25 -9.99 20.27
CA THR A 134 -3.65 -9.80 19.84
C THR A 134 -3.84 -9.31 18.40
N TYR A 135 -2.76 -9.03 17.68
CA TYR A 135 -2.80 -8.83 16.24
C TYR A 135 -3.11 -10.11 15.45
N SER A 136 -2.94 -11.30 16.06
CA SER A 136 -3.20 -12.62 15.48
C SER A 136 -4.65 -12.85 15.06
N ASP A 137 -5.62 -12.24 15.75
CA ASP A 137 -7.04 -12.58 15.58
C ASP A 137 -7.73 -11.73 14.50
N SER A 138 -6.96 -10.94 13.74
CA SER A 138 -7.50 -10.05 12.72
C SER A 138 -7.12 -10.50 11.32
N ARG A 139 -8.07 -10.46 10.40
CA ARG A 139 -7.88 -10.88 9.00
C ARG A 139 -8.19 -9.76 8.00
N GLY A 140 -7.85 -10.02 6.74
CA GLY A 140 -8.33 -9.21 5.62
C GLY A 140 -9.77 -9.57 5.23
N TYR A 141 -10.39 -8.73 4.41
CA TYR A 141 -11.60 -9.16 3.73
C TYR A 141 -11.29 -10.32 2.78
N THR A 142 -12.28 -11.20 2.60
CA THR A 142 -12.32 -12.14 1.49
C THR A 142 -12.79 -11.43 0.22
N ARG A 143 -12.54 -12.01 -0.94
CA ARG A 143 -13.00 -11.44 -2.21
C ARG A 143 -14.54 -11.39 -2.25
N GLU A 144 -15.17 -12.44 -1.73
CA GLU A 144 -16.62 -12.61 -1.67
C GLU A 144 -17.27 -11.56 -0.77
N GLU A 145 -16.62 -11.21 0.36
CA GLU A 145 -17.05 -10.09 1.20
C GLU A 145 -16.93 -8.76 0.45
N ILE A 146 -15.85 -8.53 -0.31
CA ILE A 146 -15.70 -7.29 -1.08
C ILE A 146 -16.74 -7.22 -2.20
N GLN A 147 -16.95 -8.30 -2.93
CA GLN A 147 -17.97 -8.42 -3.96
C GLN A 147 -19.37 -8.17 -3.38
N LYS A 148 -19.67 -8.76 -2.23
CA LYS A 148 -20.91 -8.49 -1.50
C LYS A 148 -21.01 -7.01 -1.14
N MET A 149 -19.96 -6.36 -0.62
CA MET A 149 -19.97 -4.91 -0.34
C MET A 149 -20.32 -4.08 -1.59
N LEU A 150 -19.78 -4.43 -2.76
CA LEU A 150 -20.09 -3.71 -4.00
C LEU A 150 -21.59 -3.69 -4.32
N GLY A 151 -22.30 -4.79 -4.04
CA GLY A 151 -23.77 -4.89 -4.20
C GLY A 151 -24.59 -4.00 -3.26
N PHE A 152 -24.00 -3.44 -2.21
CA PHE A 152 -24.65 -2.53 -1.24
C PHE A 152 -24.12 -1.10 -1.31
N THR A 153 -23.36 -0.76 -2.35
CA THR A 153 -22.89 0.61 -2.59
C THR A 153 -24.08 1.53 -2.94
N ARG A 154 -24.03 2.80 -2.50
CA ARG A 154 -25.13 3.77 -2.75
C ARG A 154 -24.94 4.59 -4.02
N GLY A 155 -23.87 4.31 -4.77
CA GLY A 155 -23.52 5.05 -5.97
C GLY A 155 -22.05 4.91 -6.33
N PRO A 156 -21.62 5.58 -7.42
CA PRO A 156 -20.33 5.32 -8.04
C PRO A 156 -19.13 5.69 -7.13
N MET A 157 -19.27 6.69 -6.27
CA MET A 157 -18.22 7.04 -5.30
C MET A 157 -17.94 5.91 -4.31
N ASP A 158 -18.98 5.28 -3.75
CA ASP A 158 -18.78 4.21 -2.76
C ASP A 158 -18.13 2.99 -3.42
N LYS A 159 -18.54 2.67 -4.66
CA LYS A 159 -17.94 1.62 -5.50
C LYS A 159 -16.45 1.90 -5.77
N ALA A 160 -16.12 3.12 -6.22
CA ALA A 160 -14.75 3.54 -6.47
C ALA A 160 -13.88 3.46 -5.20
N LEU A 161 -14.38 3.94 -4.05
CA LEU A 161 -13.65 3.90 -2.78
C LEU A 161 -13.31 2.46 -2.36
N ILE A 162 -14.24 1.53 -2.50
CA ILE A 162 -14.04 0.11 -2.13
C ILE A 162 -13.04 -0.55 -3.07
N LEU A 163 -13.18 -0.36 -4.38
CA LEU A 163 -12.27 -0.95 -5.37
C LEU A 163 -10.85 -0.40 -5.22
N VAL A 164 -10.70 0.92 -5.06
CA VAL A 164 -9.40 1.55 -4.75
C VAL A 164 -8.81 0.96 -3.46
N ALA A 165 -9.60 0.83 -2.39
CA ALA A 165 -9.10 0.25 -1.14
C ALA A 165 -8.59 -1.20 -1.33
N ALA A 166 -9.36 -2.00 -2.08
CA ALA A 166 -9.07 -3.41 -2.31
C ALA A 166 -7.85 -3.64 -3.22
N SER A 167 -7.64 -2.79 -4.22
CA SER A 167 -6.65 -3.02 -5.27
C SER A 167 -5.32 -2.31 -5.07
N SER A 168 -5.19 -1.39 -4.11
CA SER A 168 -3.98 -0.55 -3.97
C SER A 168 -3.16 -0.77 -2.71
N GLY A 169 -3.73 -1.44 -1.71
CA GLY A 169 -3.12 -1.49 -0.40
C GLY A 169 -3.03 -0.13 0.30
N ILE A 170 -3.69 0.91 -0.19
CA ILE A 170 -3.60 2.27 0.36
C ILE A 170 -4.04 2.32 1.84
N ARG A 171 -3.42 3.19 2.62
CA ARG A 171 -3.87 3.50 3.99
C ARG A 171 -5.10 4.41 3.96
N GLY A 172 -5.89 4.41 5.03
CA GLY A 172 -7.08 5.28 5.12
C GLY A 172 -6.79 6.76 4.86
N GLY A 173 -5.65 7.27 5.34
CA GLY A 173 -5.25 8.66 5.07
C GLY A 173 -4.85 8.93 3.62
N GLY A 174 -4.51 7.90 2.84
CA GLY A 174 -4.09 8.06 1.45
C GLY A 174 -5.22 8.38 0.49
N PHE A 175 -6.48 8.34 0.92
CA PHE A 175 -7.63 8.73 0.09
C PHE A 175 -7.77 10.24 -0.13
N MET A 176 -6.94 11.05 0.52
CA MET A 176 -6.82 12.49 0.25
C MET A 176 -6.03 12.70 -1.04
N LEU A 177 -6.68 12.41 -2.17
CA LEU A 177 -6.12 12.45 -3.52
C LEU A 177 -6.70 13.60 -4.33
N TYR A 178 -5.92 14.10 -5.27
CA TYR A 178 -6.29 15.06 -6.30
C TYR A 178 -6.39 14.36 -7.66
N TRP A 179 -7.04 14.98 -8.64
CA TRP A 179 -7.16 14.36 -9.98
C TRP A 179 -5.82 14.13 -10.65
N ASN A 180 -4.81 14.97 -10.39
CA ASN A 180 -3.45 14.75 -10.89
C ASN A 180 -2.68 13.62 -10.19
N ASP A 181 -3.22 13.05 -9.11
CA ASP A 181 -2.63 11.89 -8.46
C ASP A 181 -2.92 10.60 -9.20
N LEU A 182 -3.95 10.57 -10.05
CA LEU A 182 -4.35 9.42 -10.83
C LEU A 182 -3.76 9.49 -12.24
N MET A 183 -2.97 8.50 -12.62
CA MET A 183 -2.47 8.36 -14.00
C MET A 183 -2.75 6.96 -14.54
N PRO A 184 -3.48 6.81 -15.65
CA PRO A 184 -3.65 5.52 -16.30
C PRO A 184 -2.30 4.99 -16.83
N VAL A 185 -2.17 3.68 -16.86
CA VAL A 185 -1.05 2.98 -17.48
C VAL A 185 -1.59 2.14 -18.61
N TYR A 186 -0.99 2.30 -19.78
CA TYR A 186 -1.44 1.67 -21.01
C TYR A 186 -0.49 0.56 -21.43
N LYS A 187 -1.04 -0.39 -22.18
CA LYS A 187 -0.31 -1.33 -22.99
C LYS A 187 -0.60 -1.03 -24.46
N VAL A 188 0.45 -0.76 -25.22
CA VAL A 188 0.42 -0.46 -26.65
C VAL A 188 1.42 -1.38 -27.33
N ASP A 189 0.95 -2.28 -28.20
CA ASP A 189 1.78 -3.25 -28.93
C ASP A 189 2.84 -3.96 -28.05
N ASP A 190 2.37 -4.50 -26.93
CA ASP A 190 3.16 -5.18 -25.89
C ASP A 190 4.10 -4.34 -25.04
N LYS A 191 4.12 -3.01 -25.23
CA LYS A 191 4.89 -2.08 -24.39
C LYS A 191 4.00 -1.39 -23.37
N ILE A 192 4.49 -1.33 -22.13
CA ILE A 192 3.88 -0.55 -21.06
C ILE A 192 4.29 0.91 -21.25
N VAL A 193 3.30 1.81 -21.35
CA VAL A 193 3.50 3.24 -21.54
C VAL A 193 2.60 4.04 -20.59
N PHE A 194 3.05 5.24 -20.21
CA PHE A 194 2.33 6.13 -19.28
C PHE A 194 1.54 7.23 -19.98
N ASP A 195 1.86 7.46 -21.25
CA ASP A 195 1.19 8.43 -22.12
C ASP A 195 0.98 7.77 -23.49
N ILE A 196 -0.04 8.22 -24.19
CA ILE A 196 -0.41 7.75 -25.53
C ILE A 196 -0.70 8.96 -26.42
N THR A 197 -0.38 8.87 -27.70
CA THR A 197 -0.82 9.87 -28.69
C THR A 197 -2.20 9.52 -29.24
N GLU A 198 -2.89 10.48 -29.88
CA GLU A 198 -4.20 10.25 -30.53
C GLU A 198 -4.17 9.05 -31.50
N SER A 199 -3.05 8.88 -32.21
CA SER A 199 -2.85 7.76 -33.14
C SER A 199 -2.80 6.38 -32.46
N GLU A 200 -2.54 6.33 -31.15
CA GLU A 200 -2.40 5.09 -30.39
C GLU A 200 -3.65 4.74 -29.59
N GLU A 201 -4.60 5.66 -29.46
CA GLU A 201 -5.80 5.51 -28.62
C GLU A 201 -6.60 4.25 -28.98
N SER A 202 -6.77 3.97 -30.28
CA SER A 202 -7.49 2.79 -30.77
C SER A 202 -6.83 1.45 -30.42
N ARG A 203 -5.51 1.43 -30.18
CA ARG A 203 -4.71 0.24 -29.84
C ARG A 203 -4.29 0.21 -28.38
N ALA A 204 -4.46 1.30 -27.64
CA ALA A 204 -4.10 1.40 -26.24
C ALA A 204 -5.10 0.66 -25.35
N GLN A 205 -4.58 -0.19 -24.46
CA GLN A 205 -5.37 -0.82 -23.41
C GLN A 205 -4.92 -0.32 -22.04
N ILE A 206 -5.85 0.16 -21.23
CA ILE A 206 -5.58 0.41 -19.80
C ILE A 206 -5.33 -0.93 -19.10
N VAL A 207 -4.14 -1.08 -18.50
CA VAL A 207 -3.72 -2.30 -17.78
C VAL A 207 -3.69 -2.11 -16.27
N CYS A 208 -3.50 -0.89 -15.79
CA CYS A 208 -3.70 -0.45 -14.41
C CYS A 208 -3.73 1.08 -14.38
N ALA A 209 -3.79 1.68 -13.19
CA ALA A 209 -3.47 3.10 -13.00
C ALA A 209 -2.60 3.29 -11.76
N THR A 210 -1.80 4.34 -11.75
CA THR A 210 -0.99 4.74 -10.59
C THR A 210 -1.71 5.79 -9.76
N LEU A 211 -1.41 5.81 -8.47
CA LEU A 211 -1.84 6.80 -7.50
C LEU A 211 -0.60 7.37 -6.81
N THR A 212 -0.39 8.69 -6.89
CA THR A 212 0.65 9.36 -6.09
C THR A 212 0.10 9.68 -4.70
N VAL A 213 0.36 8.80 -3.73
CA VAL A 213 -0.18 8.95 -2.37
C VAL A 213 0.71 9.88 -1.54
N TYR A 214 0.09 10.78 -0.76
CA TYR A 214 0.79 11.76 0.08
C TYR A 214 1.76 12.66 -0.69
N ARG A 215 1.36 13.08 -1.90
CA ARG A 215 2.15 13.95 -2.77
C ARG A 215 2.76 15.14 -2.01
N LYS A 216 4.02 15.48 -2.33
CA LYS A 216 4.80 16.59 -1.74
C LYS A 216 5.08 16.43 -0.24
N THR A 217 5.04 15.22 0.29
CA THR A 217 5.45 14.93 1.67
C THR A 217 6.62 13.94 1.72
N GLN A 218 7.26 13.81 2.88
CA GLN A 218 8.29 12.78 3.08
C GLN A 218 7.75 11.34 3.07
N GLU A 219 6.42 11.19 3.11
CA GLU A 219 5.71 9.92 3.08
C GLU A 219 5.15 9.60 1.67
N GLU A 220 5.54 10.35 0.63
CA GLU A 220 5.09 10.12 -0.75
C GLU A 220 5.50 8.74 -1.26
N TYR A 221 4.55 8.02 -1.87
CA TYR A 221 4.81 6.74 -2.54
C TYR A 221 3.82 6.47 -3.68
N PRO A 222 4.22 5.69 -4.70
CA PRO A 222 3.29 5.22 -5.71
C PRO A 222 2.47 4.03 -5.17
N ALA A 223 1.16 4.09 -5.37
CA ALA A 223 0.27 2.94 -5.27
C ALA A 223 -0.36 2.65 -6.64
N PHE A 224 -0.98 1.49 -6.79
CA PHE A 224 -1.52 1.04 -8.07
C PHE A 224 -2.97 0.57 -7.91
N ILE A 225 -3.78 0.69 -8.95
CA ILE A 225 -5.17 0.22 -8.96
C ILE A 225 -5.46 -0.59 -10.22
N THR A 226 -6.39 -1.55 -10.10
CA THR A 226 -6.80 -2.40 -11.23
C THR A 226 -7.56 -1.56 -12.27
N PRO A 227 -7.67 -2.02 -13.52
CA PRO A 227 -8.56 -1.40 -14.51
C PRO A 227 -10.00 -1.27 -14.02
N GLU A 228 -10.52 -2.26 -13.28
CA GLU A 228 -11.84 -2.23 -12.66
C GLU A 228 -12.00 -1.03 -11.70
N ALA A 229 -11.01 -0.79 -10.85
CA ALA A 229 -11.00 0.33 -9.93
C ALA A 229 -10.87 1.68 -10.67
N TYR A 230 -10.02 1.75 -11.70
CA TYR A 230 -9.88 2.95 -12.55
C TYR A 230 -11.21 3.30 -13.22
N ASN A 231 -11.87 2.32 -13.85
CA ASN A 231 -13.15 2.51 -14.50
C ASN A 231 -14.23 2.98 -13.50
N ALA A 232 -14.24 2.43 -12.28
CA ALA A 232 -15.15 2.91 -11.24
C ALA A 232 -14.88 4.38 -10.83
N ILE A 233 -13.62 4.85 -10.86
CA ILE A 233 -13.32 6.27 -10.68
C ILE A 233 -13.84 7.09 -11.87
N MET A 234 -13.72 6.60 -13.10
CA MET A 234 -14.26 7.27 -14.28
C MET A 234 -15.80 7.35 -14.26
N ASP A 235 -16.49 6.30 -13.82
CA ASP A 235 -17.95 6.34 -13.58
C ASP A 235 -18.31 7.41 -12.54
N TYR A 236 -17.52 7.50 -11.47
CA TYR A 236 -17.69 8.52 -10.45
C TYR A 236 -17.35 9.93 -10.97
N ARG A 237 -16.40 10.08 -11.90
CA ARG A 237 -16.07 11.35 -12.58
C ARG A 237 -17.30 11.97 -13.23
N LEU A 238 -18.15 11.16 -13.87
CA LEU A 238 -19.40 11.64 -14.48
C LEU A 238 -20.33 12.26 -13.43
N LYS A 239 -20.47 11.61 -12.27
CA LYS A 239 -21.23 12.18 -11.15
C LYS A 239 -20.57 13.44 -10.60
N TRP A 240 -19.25 13.45 -10.48
CA TRP A 240 -18.49 14.63 -10.04
C TRP A 240 -18.78 15.83 -10.94
N ILE A 241 -18.69 15.66 -12.26
CA ILE A 241 -18.95 16.71 -13.26
C ILE A 241 -20.39 17.19 -13.17
N LYS A 242 -21.36 16.26 -13.05
CA LYS A 242 -22.77 16.61 -12.91
C LYS A 242 -23.04 17.46 -11.66
N GLU A 243 -22.37 17.18 -10.55
CA GLU A 243 -22.57 17.92 -9.30
C GLU A 243 -21.86 19.28 -9.31
N VAL A 244 -20.65 19.37 -9.85
CA VAL A 244 -19.83 20.60 -9.83
C VAL A 244 -20.11 21.52 -11.02
N GLY A 245 -20.55 20.97 -12.15
CA GLY A 245 -20.84 21.73 -13.38
C GLY A 245 -19.63 22.08 -14.23
N LYS A 246 -18.48 21.40 -14.04
CA LYS A 246 -17.26 21.58 -14.84
C LYS A 246 -16.45 20.28 -14.91
N GLU A 247 -15.48 20.24 -15.81
CA GLU A 247 -14.42 19.23 -15.80
C GLU A 247 -13.50 19.42 -14.58
N PRO A 248 -13.04 18.32 -13.94
CA PRO A 248 -12.13 18.43 -12.80
C PRO A 248 -10.77 18.98 -13.21
N LEU A 249 -10.29 19.99 -12.46
CA LEU A 249 -8.94 20.49 -12.61
C LEU A 249 -7.93 19.52 -11.98
N PRO A 250 -6.65 19.51 -12.43
CA PRO A 250 -5.59 18.70 -11.83
C PRO A 250 -5.47 18.87 -10.30
N THR A 251 -5.76 20.07 -9.79
CA THR A 251 -5.69 20.42 -8.36
C THR A 251 -7.02 20.26 -7.62
N ASP A 252 -8.09 19.84 -8.29
CA ASP A 252 -9.36 19.53 -7.63
C ASP A 252 -9.24 18.17 -6.90
N PRO A 253 -9.91 17.99 -5.74
CA PRO A 253 -9.91 16.70 -5.06
C PRO A 253 -10.62 15.64 -5.91
N LEU A 254 -10.00 14.46 -5.99
CA LEU A 254 -10.55 13.31 -6.67
C LEU A 254 -11.85 12.88 -5.96
N PHE A 255 -11.77 12.56 -4.66
CA PHE A 255 -12.96 12.33 -3.83
C PHE A 255 -13.38 13.61 -3.12
N LYS A 256 -14.57 14.12 -3.42
CA LYS A 256 -15.12 15.35 -2.83
C LYS A 256 -16.29 15.09 -1.87
N GLU A 257 -16.58 16.06 -1.02
CA GLU A 257 -17.83 16.12 -0.26
C GLU A 257 -19.04 16.29 -1.20
N ALA A 258 -20.25 16.02 -0.68
CA ALA A 258 -21.47 16.15 -1.46
C ALA A 258 -21.78 17.65 -1.71
N GLY A 259 -22.44 17.93 -2.84
CA GLY A 259 -22.80 19.30 -3.23
C GLY A 259 -21.92 19.86 -4.36
N PRO A 260 -22.12 21.14 -4.72
CA PRO A 260 -21.55 21.72 -5.94
C PRO A 260 -20.07 22.11 -5.81
N PHE A 261 -19.53 22.14 -4.60
CA PHE A 261 -18.16 22.57 -4.35
C PHE A 261 -17.18 21.40 -4.39
N ALA A 262 -16.01 21.63 -4.99
CA ALA A 262 -14.89 20.69 -5.03
C ALA A 262 -14.13 20.67 -3.70
N THR A 263 -14.83 20.41 -2.60
CA THR A 263 -14.25 20.32 -1.25
C THR A 263 -13.76 18.90 -0.98
N MET A 264 -12.53 18.73 -0.51
CA MET A 264 -11.93 17.41 -0.28
C MET A 264 -12.71 16.57 0.73
N LEU A 265 -12.98 15.31 0.37
CA LEU A 265 -13.62 14.36 1.27
C LEU A 265 -12.66 13.97 2.41
N LYS A 266 -13.06 14.27 3.66
CA LYS A 266 -12.27 13.92 4.85
C LYS A 266 -12.12 12.41 5.02
N VAL A 267 -10.99 11.99 5.59
CA VAL A 267 -10.68 10.56 5.86
C VAL A 267 -11.77 9.87 6.68
N ASP A 268 -12.34 10.54 7.69
CA ASP A 268 -13.43 9.99 8.48
C ASP A 268 -14.74 9.85 7.69
N ALA A 269 -14.95 10.68 6.66
CA ALA A 269 -16.09 10.54 5.76
C ALA A 269 -15.91 9.31 4.84
N VAL A 270 -14.71 9.08 4.30
CA VAL A 270 -14.37 7.85 3.56
C VAL A 270 -14.64 6.61 4.42
N LYS A 271 -14.11 6.59 5.64
CA LYS A 271 -14.29 5.47 6.58
C LYS A 271 -15.76 5.24 6.93
N ARG A 272 -16.56 6.29 7.12
CA ARG A 272 -18.00 6.19 7.39
C ARG A 272 -18.78 5.64 6.20
N ARG A 273 -18.46 6.05 4.97
CA ARG A 273 -19.07 5.51 3.74
C ARG A 273 -18.85 4.01 3.64
N ILE A 274 -17.59 3.57 3.71
CA ILE A 274 -17.22 2.15 3.64
C ILE A 274 -17.82 1.36 4.80
N THR A 275 -17.81 1.92 6.03
CA THR A 275 -18.45 1.28 7.20
C THR A 275 -19.92 1.00 6.94
N ARG A 276 -20.64 1.98 6.41
CA ARG A 276 -22.06 1.84 6.11
C ARG A 276 -22.34 0.77 5.06
N VAL A 277 -21.51 0.69 4.01
CA VAL A 277 -21.63 -0.36 3.01
C VAL A 277 -21.40 -1.74 3.63
N ALA A 278 -20.36 -1.89 4.47
CA ALA A 278 -20.08 -3.15 5.16
C ALA A 278 -21.19 -3.56 6.14
N GLU A 279 -21.81 -2.60 6.83
CA GLU A 279 -22.97 -2.82 7.72
C GLU A 279 -24.19 -3.27 6.92
N ASN A 280 -24.53 -2.55 5.84
CA ASN A 280 -25.67 -2.90 4.98
C ASN A 280 -25.49 -4.27 4.30
N ALA A 281 -24.26 -4.63 3.94
CA ALA A 281 -23.92 -5.95 3.40
C ALA A 281 -23.98 -7.08 4.45
N GLY A 282 -24.22 -6.75 5.74
CA GLY A 282 -24.24 -7.70 6.85
C GLY A 282 -22.87 -8.29 7.20
N ILE A 283 -21.79 -7.74 6.64
CA ILE A 283 -20.40 -8.15 6.91
C ILE A 283 -19.94 -7.57 8.25
N ARG A 284 -20.37 -6.34 8.53
CA ARG A 284 -20.06 -5.66 9.78
C ARG A 284 -21.26 -5.63 10.71
N LYS A 285 -21.23 -6.48 11.73
CA LYS A 285 -22.24 -6.54 12.80
C LYS A 285 -21.76 -5.77 14.03
N PRO A 286 -22.68 -5.32 14.92
CA PRO A 286 -22.33 -4.78 16.21
C PRO A 286 -21.35 -5.70 16.97
N LEU A 287 -20.45 -5.11 17.74
CA LEU A 287 -19.53 -5.90 18.54
C LEU A 287 -20.30 -6.67 19.61
N VAL A 288 -20.02 -7.97 19.71
CA VAL A 288 -20.50 -8.80 20.81
C VAL A 288 -20.00 -8.22 22.13
N LYS A 289 -20.81 -8.28 23.19
CA LYS A 289 -20.46 -7.78 24.52
C LYS A 289 -19.08 -8.32 24.93
N GLY A 290 -18.20 -7.42 25.35
CA GLY A 290 -16.83 -7.75 25.73
C GLY A 290 -15.80 -7.78 24.60
N LYS A 291 -16.21 -7.73 23.32
CA LYS A 291 -15.29 -7.50 22.20
C LYS A 291 -15.08 -6.00 21.97
N ARG A 292 -13.82 -5.58 21.88
CA ARG A 292 -13.42 -4.19 21.63
C ARG A 292 -13.05 -3.90 20.17
N LYS A 293 -12.93 -4.94 19.33
CA LYS A 293 -12.50 -4.84 17.94
C LYS A 293 -13.24 -5.86 17.08
N HIS A 294 -13.50 -5.48 15.83
CA HIS A 294 -13.95 -6.43 14.81
C HIS A 294 -12.77 -7.24 14.32
N GLU A 295 -13.05 -8.46 13.90
CA GLU A 295 -12.10 -9.38 13.28
C GLU A 295 -11.48 -8.76 12.01
N VAL A 296 -12.32 -8.13 11.18
CA VAL A 296 -11.87 -7.38 10.00
C VAL A 296 -11.86 -5.88 10.34
N PRO A 297 -10.70 -5.23 10.42
CA PRO A 297 -10.65 -3.78 10.58
C PRO A 297 -11.15 -3.09 9.30
N ILE A 298 -11.97 -2.04 9.42
CA ILE A 298 -12.69 -1.51 8.25
C ILE A 298 -11.80 -1.12 7.06
N MET A 299 -10.71 -0.36 7.28
CA MET A 299 -9.76 0.02 6.21
C MET A 299 -8.62 -0.99 6.07
N ASN A 300 -7.99 -1.37 7.20
CA ASN A 300 -6.85 -2.29 7.13
C ASN A 300 -7.23 -3.70 6.67
N GLY A 301 -8.52 -4.07 6.68
CA GLY A 301 -9.02 -5.31 6.09
C GLY A 301 -8.78 -5.38 4.60
N PHE A 302 -9.00 -4.28 3.86
CA PHE A 302 -8.69 -4.21 2.43
C PHE A 302 -7.19 -4.26 2.18
N ARG A 303 -6.41 -3.52 2.98
CA ARG A 303 -4.95 -3.54 2.89
C ARG A 303 -4.35 -4.93 3.19
N ARG A 304 -4.97 -5.71 4.09
CA ARG A 304 -4.60 -7.10 4.36
C ARG A 304 -4.99 -8.03 3.21
N PHE A 305 -6.16 -7.83 2.61
CA PHE A 305 -6.57 -8.53 1.37
C PHE A 305 -5.54 -8.32 0.27
N PHE A 306 -5.24 -7.06 -0.05
CA PHE A 306 -4.22 -6.68 -1.02
C PHE A 306 -2.87 -7.32 -0.75
N ASN A 307 -2.36 -7.19 0.49
CA ASN A 307 -1.07 -7.76 0.88
C ASN A 307 -1.02 -9.28 0.70
N LYS A 308 -2.09 -9.97 1.07
CA LYS A 308 -2.19 -11.42 0.91
C LYS A 308 -2.10 -11.80 -0.56
N ILE A 309 -2.93 -11.18 -1.42
CA ILE A 309 -2.93 -11.43 -2.86
C ILE A 309 -1.54 -11.17 -3.45
N ASN A 310 -0.95 -10.00 -3.20
CA ASN A 310 0.38 -9.69 -3.70
C ASN A 310 1.44 -10.70 -3.26
N LYS A 311 1.43 -11.14 -2.00
CA LYS A 311 2.41 -12.12 -1.51
C LYS A 311 2.24 -13.50 -2.15
N GLU A 312 1.01 -13.89 -2.44
CA GLU A 312 0.68 -15.16 -3.11
C GLU A 312 0.90 -15.13 -4.62
N THR A 313 0.95 -13.94 -5.24
CA THR A 313 1.24 -13.77 -6.66
C THR A 313 2.67 -14.19 -7.01
N ILE A 314 2.79 -15.06 -8.02
CA ILE A 314 4.07 -15.49 -8.60
C ILE A 314 4.72 -14.31 -9.34
N SER A 315 5.98 -14.04 -9.04
CA SER A 315 6.80 -13.05 -9.73
C SER A 315 7.80 -13.74 -10.65
N LYS A 316 8.25 -13.01 -11.69
CA LYS A 316 9.37 -13.41 -12.54
C LYS A 316 10.72 -13.13 -11.88
N ASP A 317 10.75 -12.20 -10.91
CA ASP A 317 11.95 -11.83 -10.18
C ASP A 317 12.30 -12.85 -9.10
N SER A 318 13.52 -12.73 -8.55
CA SER A 318 13.91 -13.48 -7.36
C SER A 318 12.94 -13.20 -6.18
N PRO A 319 12.73 -14.18 -5.27
CA PRO A 319 11.82 -14.01 -4.13
C PRO A 319 12.09 -12.76 -3.27
N LEU A 320 13.37 -12.39 -3.09
CA LEU A 320 13.76 -11.21 -2.34
C LEU A 320 13.39 -9.92 -3.08
N ALA A 321 13.70 -9.80 -4.37
CA ALA A 321 13.37 -8.63 -5.17
C ALA A 321 11.85 -8.42 -5.27
N ALA A 322 11.09 -9.51 -5.50
CA ALA A 322 9.64 -9.48 -5.50
C ALA A 322 9.08 -9.02 -4.14
N LEU A 323 9.62 -9.53 -3.02
CA LEU A 323 9.21 -9.10 -1.69
C LEU A 323 9.47 -7.60 -1.47
N ILE A 324 10.63 -7.09 -1.87
CA ILE A 324 10.95 -5.66 -1.72
C ILE A 324 9.97 -4.80 -2.53
N LYS A 325 9.71 -5.15 -3.80
CA LYS A 325 8.72 -4.45 -4.66
C LYS A 325 7.33 -4.45 -4.01
N LYS A 326 6.88 -5.61 -3.51
CA LYS A 326 5.57 -5.77 -2.85
C LYS A 326 5.44 -4.96 -1.56
N GLU A 327 6.48 -4.93 -0.73
CA GLU A 327 6.52 -4.12 0.49
C GLU A 327 6.59 -2.61 0.17
N TYR A 328 7.29 -2.23 -0.90
CA TYR A 328 7.35 -0.84 -1.39
C TYR A 328 6.00 -0.33 -1.89
N MET A 329 5.23 -1.14 -2.64
CA MET A 329 3.86 -0.81 -3.05
C MET A 329 2.91 -0.55 -1.87
N MET A 330 3.29 -0.99 -0.67
CA MET A 330 2.55 -0.73 0.57
C MET A 330 3.11 0.45 1.37
N ASP A 331 4.16 1.14 0.93
CA ASP A 331 4.91 2.10 1.76
C ASP A 331 5.31 1.47 3.11
N HIS A 332 5.80 0.24 3.05
CA HIS A 332 6.56 -0.32 4.15
C HIS A 332 8.02 0.09 3.97
N VAL A 333 8.70 0.41 5.08
CA VAL A 333 10.17 0.46 5.08
C VAL A 333 10.59 -0.99 4.89
N GLY A 334 11.24 -1.30 3.76
CA GLY A 334 11.66 -2.65 3.40
C GLY A 334 12.61 -3.29 4.41
N LEU A 335 13.15 -4.46 4.06
CA LEU A 335 14.09 -5.21 4.91
C LEU A 335 15.35 -4.38 5.25
N VAL A 336 15.73 -3.43 4.40
CA VAL A 336 16.85 -2.51 4.63
C VAL A 336 16.38 -1.06 4.50
N LYS A 337 16.84 -0.17 5.39
CA LYS A 337 16.51 1.28 5.36
C LYS A 337 16.88 1.97 4.03
N LEU A 338 17.77 1.37 3.24
CA LEU A 338 18.28 1.90 1.96
C LEU A 338 17.40 1.53 0.75
N ASP A 339 16.50 0.54 0.89
CA ASP A 339 15.70 0.01 -0.23
C ASP A 339 14.84 1.10 -0.91
N ARG A 340 14.37 2.10 -0.16
CA ARG A 340 13.55 3.20 -0.70
C ARG A 340 14.26 4.02 -1.79
N ASN A 341 15.58 4.12 -1.75
CA ASN A 341 16.33 4.95 -2.70
C ASN A 341 16.53 4.25 -4.06
N TYR A 342 16.51 2.92 -4.10
CA TYR A 342 16.69 2.15 -5.34
C TYR A 342 15.42 2.12 -6.20
N PHE A 343 14.21 2.11 -5.60
CA PHE A 343 12.95 1.96 -6.35
C PHE A 343 12.32 3.25 -6.85
N LYS A 344 12.81 4.42 -6.39
CA LYS A 344 12.33 5.70 -6.93
C LYS A 344 12.66 5.86 -8.42
N ALA A 345 13.56 5.02 -8.96
CA ALA A 345 14.04 5.07 -10.33
C ALA A 345 13.17 4.34 -11.36
N HIS A 346 12.35 3.32 -11.02
CA HIS A 346 11.61 2.56 -12.05
C HIS A 346 10.17 2.21 -11.63
N ILE A 347 9.25 3.18 -11.74
CA ILE A 347 7.79 2.94 -11.64
C ILE A 347 7.34 1.80 -12.56
N SER A 348 7.96 1.66 -13.74
CA SER A 348 7.70 0.57 -14.68
C SER A 348 7.90 -0.82 -14.09
N GLU A 349 8.96 -1.04 -13.29
CA GLU A 349 9.19 -2.33 -12.64
C GLU A 349 8.12 -2.66 -11.60
N LEU A 350 7.62 -1.65 -10.89
CA LEU A 350 6.53 -1.81 -9.94
C LEU A 350 5.21 -2.09 -10.65
N VAL A 351 4.98 -1.44 -11.81
CA VAL A 351 3.83 -1.74 -12.67
C VAL A 351 3.89 -3.20 -13.12
N GLU A 352 5.01 -3.66 -13.67
CA GLU A 352 5.14 -5.04 -14.14
C GLU A 352 4.87 -6.06 -13.02
N GLU A 353 5.41 -5.81 -11.83
CA GLU A 353 5.14 -6.65 -10.66
C GLU A 353 3.66 -6.59 -10.24
N TYR A 354 3.05 -5.40 -10.24
CA TYR A 354 1.64 -5.21 -9.93
C TYR A 354 0.71 -5.93 -10.92
N LEU A 355 1.03 -5.90 -12.20
CA LEU A 355 0.22 -6.52 -13.26
C LEU A 355 0.07 -8.04 -13.05
N ASN A 356 1.03 -8.71 -12.42
CA ASN A 356 0.91 -10.12 -12.04
C ASN A 356 -0.22 -10.35 -11.02
N ALA A 357 -0.50 -9.37 -10.16
CA ALA A 357 -1.53 -9.47 -9.12
C ALA A 357 -2.91 -9.00 -9.60
N VAL A 358 -3.00 -8.20 -10.66
CA VAL A 358 -4.25 -7.65 -11.20
C VAL A 358 -5.37 -8.68 -11.35
N PRO A 359 -5.16 -9.88 -11.95
CA PRO A 359 -6.23 -10.87 -12.10
C PRO A 359 -6.85 -11.30 -10.76
N SER A 360 -6.04 -11.37 -9.71
CA SER A 360 -6.48 -11.78 -8.36
C SER A 360 -7.01 -10.61 -7.53
N LEU A 361 -6.62 -9.38 -7.85
CA LEU A 361 -7.10 -8.15 -7.22
C LEU A 361 -8.42 -7.63 -7.81
N THR A 362 -8.73 -7.95 -9.07
CA THR A 362 -10.04 -7.67 -9.69
C THR A 362 -11.13 -8.42 -8.94
N ILE A 363 -12.19 -7.73 -8.52
CA ILE A 363 -13.25 -8.23 -7.64
C ILE A 363 -14.43 -8.80 -8.43
N SER A 364 -14.85 -8.16 -9.52
CA SER A 364 -15.93 -8.66 -10.38
C SER A 364 -15.54 -9.97 -11.09
N ASP A 365 -16.39 -11.00 -10.97
CA ASP A 365 -16.28 -12.24 -11.76
C ASP A 365 -16.33 -11.93 -13.26
N GLU A 366 -17.28 -11.11 -13.69
CA GLU A 366 -17.47 -10.72 -15.08
C GLU A 366 -16.22 -10.05 -15.67
N GLU A 367 -15.56 -9.17 -14.91
CA GLU A 367 -14.34 -8.51 -15.38
C GLU A 367 -13.15 -9.49 -15.45
N ARG A 368 -13.06 -10.45 -14.53
CA ARG A 368 -12.05 -11.53 -14.60
C ARG A 368 -12.29 -12.43 -15.81
N GLU A 369 -13.53 -12.81 -16.05
CA GLU A 369 -13.92 -13.63 -17.21
C GLU A 369 -13.69 -12.90 -18.53
N LYS A 370 -14.05 -11.61 -18.62
CA LYS A 370 -13.73 -10.78 -19.80
C LYS A 370 -12.23 -10.72 -20.05
N ALA A 371 -11.43 -10.51 -19.02
CA ALA A 371 -9.97 -10.46 -19.14
C ALA A 371 -9.40 -11.82 -19.60
N LEU A 372 -9.89 -12.92 -19.03
CA LEU A 372 -9.48 -14.28 -19.41
C LEU A 372 -9.89 -14.59 -20.85
N ASN A 373 -11.12 -14.29 -21.24
CA ASN A 373 -11.62 -14.49 -22.59
C ASN A 373 -10.83 -13.67 -23.61
N LYS A 374 -10.48 -12.42 -23.28
CA LYS A 374 -9.62 -11.59 -24.14
C LYS A 374 -8.24 -12.22 -24.32
N LYS A 375 -7.64 -12.71 -23.24
CA LYS A 375 -6.34 -13.41 -23.28
C LYS A 375 -6.40 -14.67 -24.14
N LEU A 376 -7.39 -15.53 -23.91
CA LEU A 376 -7.59 -16.77 -24.67
C LEU A 376 -7.84 -16.50 -26.16
N ARG A 377 -8.57 -15.44 -26.51
CA ARG A 377 -8.77 -15.03 -27.93
C ARG A 377 -7.46 -14.64 -28.62
N ILE A 378 -6.57 -13.93 -27.92
CA ILE A 378 -5.26 -13.54 -28.46
C ILE A 378 -4.38 -14.78 -28.62
N GLU A 379 -4.31 -15.64 -27.60
CA GLU A 379 -3.52 -16.89 -27.65
C GLU A 379 -4.01 -17.82 -28.76
N ASN A 380 -5.32 -17.99 -28.92
CA ASN A 380 -5.89 -18.79 -30.01
C ASN A 380 -5.54 -18.21 -31.39
N LYS A 381 -5.52 -16.88 -31.55
CA LYS A 381 -5.13 -16.24 -32.81
C LYS A 381 -3.65 -16.49 -33.13
N ASP A 382 -2.77 -16.37 -32.15
CA ASP A 382 -1.33 -16.65 -32.30
C ASP A 382 -1.07 -18.14 -32.62
N LEU A 383 -1.73 -19.04 -31.89
CA LEU A 383 -1.65 -20.49 -32.16
C LEU A 383 -2.14 -20.84 -33.56
N TYR A 384 -3.25 -20.25 -34.01
CA TYR A 384 -3.74 -20.44 -35.37
C TYR A 384 -2.70 -20.00 -36.41
N GLN A 385 -2.09 -18.82 -36.24
CA GLN A 385 -1.05 -18.33 -37.15
C GLN A 385 0.19 -19.22 -37.16
N LYS A 386 0.62 -19.72 -36.00
CA LYS A 386 1.72 -20.68 -35.88
C LYS A 386 1.39 -21.99 -36.60
N ASN A 387 0.18 -22.52 -36.44
CA ASN A 387 -0.26 -23.75 -37.11
C ASN A 387 -0.28 -23.59 -38.63
N VAL A 388 -0.74 -22.46 -39.16
CA VAL A 388 -0.67 -22.17 -40.61
C VAL A 388 0.79 -22.19 -41.10
N ARG A 389 1.69 -21.53 -40.37
CA ARG A 389 3.11 -21.50 -40.72
C ARG A 389 3.79 -22.88 -40.64
N ILE A 390 3.40 -23.71 -39.65
CA ILE A 390 3.88 -25.09 -39.54
C ILE A 390 3.42 -25.90 -40.75
N ALA A 391 2.15 -25.82 -41.13
CA ALA A 391 1.63 -26.54 -42.30
C ALA A 391 2.35 -26.12 -43.61
N GLU A 392 2.68 -24.84 -43.78
CA GLU A 392 3.49 -24.36 -44.90
C GLU A 392 4.91 -24.93 -44.89
N LEU A 393 5.54 -24.99 -43.71
CA LEU A 393 6.87 -25.57 -43.55
C LEU A 393 6.89 -27.07 -43.82
N GLU A 394 5.87 -27.80 -43.36
CA GLU A 394 5.70 -29.24 -43.62
C GLU A 394 5.56 -29.50 -45.13
N LYS A 395 4.75 -28.69 -45.83
CA LYS A 395 4.61 -28.79 -47.30
C LYS A 395 5.94 -28.52 -48.03
N ASN A 396 6.70 -27.53 -47.56
CA ASN A 396 8.03 -27.24 -48.12
C ASN A 396 9.04 -28.36 -47.85
N GLN A 397 9.00 -28.96 -46.65
CA GLN A 397 9.82 -30.14 -46.33
C GLN A 397 9.47 -31.34 -47.19
N GLU A 398 8.18 -31.61 -47.42
CA GLU A 398 7.75 -32.68 -48.33
C GLU A 398 8.21 -32.46 -49.77
N MET A 399 8.11 -31.22 -50.27
CA MET A 399 8.60 -30.88 -51.61
C MET A 399 10.11 -31.07 -51.70
N MET A 400 10.88 -30.57 -50.72
CA MET A 400 12.33 -30.77 -50.68
C MET A 400 12.71 -32.24 -50.57
N THR A 401 11.99 -33.03 -49.78
CA THR A 401 12.21 -34.47 -49.66
C THR A 401 11.98 -35.17 -50.99
N ARG A 402 10.88 -34.85 -51.68
CA ARG A 402 10.61 -35.34 -53.05
C ARG A 402 11.69 -34.92 -54.04
N TRP A 403 12.14 -33.66 -53.96
CA TRP A 403 13.21 -33.15 -54.81
C TRP A 403 14.53 -33.90 -54.56
N MET A 404 14.87 -34.14 -53.30
CA MET A 404 16.05 -34.93 -52.92
C MET A 404 15.95 -36.38 -53.39
N MET A 405 14.79 -37.03 -53.28
CA MET A 405 14.60 -38.39 -53.81
C MET A 405 14.81 -38.42 -55.33
N ARG A 406 14.18 -37.51 -56.07
CA ARG A 406 14.32 -37.44 -57.53
C ARG A 406 15.75 -37.07 -57.95
N PHE A 407 16.42 -36.19 -57.22
CA PHE A 407 17.81 -35.84 -57.47
C PHE A 407 18.74 -37.04 -57.24
N LYS A 408 18.50 -37.85 -56.19
CA LYS A 408 19.21 -39.13 -55.96
C LYS A 408 18.97 -40.14 -57.08
N GLU A 409 17.76 -40.22 -57.64
CA GLU A 409 17.45 -41.11 -58.77
C GLU A 409 18.16 -40.69 -60.07
N ILE A 410 18.26 -39.38 -60.33
CA ILE A 410 18.89 -38.84 -61.54
C ILE A 410 20.43 -38.86 -61.42
N HIS A 411 20.96 -38.66 -60.22
CA HIS A 411 22.39 -38.59 -59.92
C HIS A 411 22.86 -39.59 -58.86
N PRO A 412 22.64 -40.91 -59.05
CA PRO A 412 23.02 -41.92 -58.05
C PRO A 412 24.53 -41.92 -57.78
N GLU A 413 25.35 -41.51 -58.74
CA GLU A 413 26.81 -41.39 -58.63
C GLU A 413 27.25 -40.44 -57.51
N MET A 414 26.47 -39.38 -57.23
CA MET A 414 26.81 -38.38 -56.21
C MET A 414 26.47 -38.82 -54.78
N PHE A 415 25.76 -39.94 -54.60
CA PHE A 415 25.30 -40.42 -53.28
C PHE A 415 25.87 -41.80 -52.92
N THR A 416 26.87 -42.26 -53.66
CA THR A 416 27.63 -43.46 -53.28
C THR A 416 28.59 -43.12 -52.15
N GLU A 417 28.35 -43.68 -50.95
CA GLU A 417 29.41 -43.77 -49.96
C GLU A 417 30.50 -44.69 -50.54
N GLU A 418 31.69 -44.14 -50.77
CA GLU A 418 32.87 -44.97 -51.01
C GLU A 418 33.16 -45.75 -49.73
N VAL A 419 32.58 -46.94 -49.61
CA VAL A 419 33.04 -47.92 -48.63
C VAL A 419 34.37 -48.46 -49.15
N PHE A 420 35.47 -47.87 -48.68
CA PHE A 420 36.81 -48.41 -48.89
C PHE A 420 36.97 -49.69 -48.08
N VAL A 421 36.64 -50.84 -48.68
CA VAL A 421 37.17 -52.14 -48.27
C VAL A 421 38.05 -52.67 -49.39
N GLY A 422 39.37 -52.66 -49.16
CA GLY A 422 40.28 -53.58 -49.85
C GLY A 422 40.35 -53.48 -51.38
N GLY A 423 40.55 -52.29 -51.95
CA GLY A 423 41.35 -52.15 -53.17
C GLY A 423 40.85 -52.78 -54.49
N VAL A 424 39.59 -53.19 -54.64
CA VAL A 424 39.06 -53.62 -55.94
C VAL A 424 37.63 -53.10 -56.16
N LYS A 425 37.46 -52.23 -57.16
CA LYS A 425 36.15 -51.70 -57.59
C LYS A 425 35.34 -52.80 -58.29
N THR A 426 34.22 -53.21 -57.69
CA THR A 426 33.12 -53.86 -58.43
C THR A 426 31.82 -53.12 -58.14
N GLN A 427 31.15 -52.66 -59.19
CA GLN A 427 29.80 -52.08 -59.12
C GLN A 427 28.81 -53.21 -58.88
N GLN A 428 28.20 -53.26 -57.69
CA GLN A 428 26.93 -53.96 -57.50
C GLN A 428 25.80 -52.94 -57.34
N ARG A 429 24.77 -53.09 -58.17
CA ARG A 429 23.47 -52.44 -57.98
C ARG A 429 22.68 -53.25 -56.94
N SER A 430 22.22 -52.58 -55.90
CA SER A 430 21.00 -52.91 -55.17
C SER A 430 20.28 -51.63 -54.81
#